data_AF-A0A380JB97-F1
#
_entry.id   AF-A0A380JB97-F1
#
_cell.length_a   1.000
_cell.length_b   1.000
_cell.length_c   1.000
_cell.angle_alpha   90.00
_cell.angle_beta   90.00
_cell.angle_gamma   90.00
#
_symmetry.space_group_name_H-M   'P 1'
#
loop_
_entity.id
_entity.type
_entity.pdbx_description
1 polymer ?
#
loop_
_entity_poly.entity_id
_entity_poly.type
_entity_poly.pdbx_seq_one_letter_code
_entity_poly.pdbx_strand_id
1 'polypeptide(L)'
;MFKNYKWTLWIWGPTLFLLWLLTPVSHPAWIKNLVFLLIALFEALVFGLLSKIKIVSKKERNFGLTEKIYLTTLFFAMAIYCLGIEILTPDSQPAWIKPLFLGSAFILLLALGIYFCFKKTTEEADERFYQDLAKASGLCLSLVLGSLLALAIITNWFPFSLTPGALFIYIGAVLTLFAVCFLIFEKGG
;
A
#
# COMPACT_ATOMS: atom_id res chain seq x y z
N MET A 1 -20.44 -14.39 0.61
CA MET A 1 -20.22 -15.83 0.43
C MET A 1 -18.79 -16.17 0.87
N PHE A 2 -18.49 -16.09 2.18
CA PHE A 2 -17.29 -16.66 2.81
C PHE A 2 -17.62 -16.83 4.31
N LYS A 3 -18.40 -17.87 4.63
CA LYS A 3 -18.80 -18.21 6.01
C LYS A 3 -17.80 -19.16 6.69
N ASN A 4 -16.69 -19.47 6.03
CA ASN A 4 -15.72 -20.47 6.49
C ASN A 4 -14.32 -19.86 6.62
N TYR A 5 -14.08 -19.20 7.75
CA TYR A 5 -12.76 -18.77 8.20
C TYR A 5 -11.76 -19.94 8.39
N LYS A 6 -12.27 -21.18 8.36
CA LYS A 6 -11.45 -22.39 8.39
C LYS A 6 -10.53 -22.50 7.18
N TRP A 7 -10.95 -22.01 6.01
CA TRP A 7 -10.13 -22.07 4.79
C TRP A 7 -8.93 -21.12 4.83
N THR A 8 -9.10 -19.92 5.42
CA THR A 8 -7.98 -18.99 5.62
C THR A 8 -6.97 -19.56 6.60
N LEU A 9 -7.39 -20.16 7.71
CA LEU A 9 -6.49 -20.86 8.64
C LEU A 9 -5.76 -22.06 7.99
N TRP A 10 -6.44 -22.81 7.12
CA TRP A 10 -5.88 -23.96 6.39
C TRP A 10 -4.85 -23.58 5.33
N ILE A 11 -4.98 -22.42 4.69
CA ILE A 11 -3.98 -21.92 3.74
C ILE A 11 -2.81 -21.29 4.50
N TRP A 12 -3.11 -20.62 5.61
CA TRP A 12 -2.18 -19.73 6.27
C TRP A 12 -1.15 -20.43 7.19
N GLY A 13 -1.59 -21.43 7.95
CA GLY A 13 -0.67 -22.26 8.77
C GLY A 13 0.46 -22.90 7.94
N PRO A 14 0.15 -23.57 6.82
CA PRO A 14 1.15 -24.10 5.92
C PRO A 14 2.07 -23.04 5.32
N THR A 15 1.56 -21.85 4.96
CA THR A 15 2.42 -20.78 4.43
C THR A 15 3.41 -20.26 5.46
N LEU A 16 2.98 -20.03 6.70
CA LEU A 16 3.89 -19.62 7.78
C LEU A 16 4.96 -20.67 8.06
N PHE A 17 4.56 -21.94 8.09
CA PHE A 17 5.48 -23.04 8.32
C PHE A 17 6.51 -23.14 7.18
N LEU A 18 6.07 -22.99 5.94
CA LEU A 18 6.92 -23.02 4.76
C LEU A 18 7.88 -21.81 4.76
N LEU A 19 7.41 -20.63 5.16
CA LEU A 19 8.26 -19.44 5.34
C LEU A 19 9.27 -19.61 6.47
N TRP A 20 8.87 -20.21 7.60
CA TRP A 20 9.77 -20.55 8.68
C TRP A 20 10.82 -21.57 8.24
N LEU A 21 10.49 -22.53 7.37
CA LEU A 21 11.44 -23.48 6.81
C LEU A 21 12.44 -22.84 5.85
N LEU A 22 11.95 -21.96 4.95
CA LEU A 22 12.76 -21.32 3.92
C LEU A 22 13.65 -20.18 4.43
N THR A 23 13.33 -19.60 5.60
CA THR A 23 14.13 -18.52 6.17
C THR A 23 15.43 -19.05 6.80
N PRO A 24 16.59 -18.44 6.52
CA PRO A 24 17.86 -18.85 7.12
C PRO A 24 17.86 -18.70 8.63
N VAL A 25 18.79 -19.40 9.29
CA VAL A 25 18.99 -19.24 10.73
C VAL A 25 19.52 -17.84 11.01
N SER A 26 18.86 -17.09 11.90
CA SER A 26 19.35 -15.79 12.33
C SER A 26 20.42 -15.94 13.41
N HIS A 27 21.35 -14.99 13.49
CA HIS A 27 22.31 -14.91 14.59
C HIS A 27 21.98 -13.68 15.44
N PRO A 28 21.62 -13.85 16.72
CA PRO A 28 21.42 -15.11 17.48
C PRO A 28 20.11 -15.88 17.16
N ALA A 29 20.16 -17.22 17.26
CA ALA A 29 19.16 -18.17 16.73
C ALA A 29 17.71 -18.03 17.24
N TRP A 30 17.54 -17.55 18.47
CA TRP A 30 16.23 -17.28 19.06
C TRP A 30 15.42 -16.18 18.36
N ILE A 31 16.07 -15.25 17.64
CA ILE A 31 15.41 -14.11 16.99
C ILE A 31 14.43 -14.60 15.93
N LYS A 32 14.81 -15.61 15.13
CA LYS A 32 13.95 -16.16 14.08
C LYS A 32 12.64 -16.65 14.69
N ASN A 33 12.73 -17.48 15.72
CA ASN A 33 11.55 -18.06 16.35
C ASN A 33 10.68 -16.99 17.02
N LEU A 34 11.30 -15.97 17.63
CA LEU A 34 10.60 -14.86 18.26
C LEU A 34 9.84 -14.03 17.22
N VAL A 35 10.47 -13.68 16.11
CA VAL A 35 9.84 -12.91 15.01
C VAL A 35 8.64 -13.68 14.44
N PHE A 36 8.80 -14.97 14.13
CA PHE A 36 7.69 -15.78 13.61
C PHE A 36 6.56 -15.97 14.63
N LEU A 37 6.88 -16.05 15.93
CA LEU A 37 5.87 -16.12 17.00
C LEU A 37 5.09 -14.81 17.12
N LEU A 38 5.77 -13.66 17.08
CA LEU A 38 5.12 -12.35 17.11
C LEU A 38 4.23 -12.12 15.90
N ILE A 39 4.71 -12.48 14.70
CA ILE A 39 3.94 -12.42 13.45
C ILE A 39 2.69 -13.29 13.59
N ALA A 40 2.84 -14.55 14.03
CA ALA A 40 1.71 -15.46 14.26
C ALA A 40 0.68 -14.91 15.26
N LEU A 41 1.13 -14.29 16.36
CA LEU A 41 0.23 -13.66 17.33
C LEU A 41 -0.48 -12.43 16.75
N PHE A 42 0.25 -11.58 16.01
CA PHE A 42 -0.31 -10.41 15.37
C PHE A 42 -1.39 -10.78 14.35
N GLU A 43 -1.14 -11.79 13.51
CA GLU A 43 -2.13 -12.25 12.54
C GLU A 43 -3.30 -12.97 13.18
N ALA A 44 -3.08 -13.77 14.24
CA ALA A 44 -4.18 -14.34 15.03
C ALA A 44 -5.07 -13.25 15.63
N LEU A 45 -4.48 -12.13 16.08
CA LEU A 45 -5.19 -10.97 16.59
C LEU A 45 -5.99 -10.28 15.47
N VAL A 46 -5.35 -9.97 14.33
CA VAL A 46 -6.02 -9.36 13.16
C VAL A 46 -7.19 -10.23 12.70
N PHE A 47 -6.98 -11.53 12.57
CA PHE A 47 -8.02 -12.47 12.20
C PHE A 47 -9.13 -12.57 13.26
N GLY A 48 -8.77 -12.54 14.54
CA GLY A 48 -9.71 -12.45 15.65
C GLY A 48 -10.59 -11.21 15.57
N LEU A 49 -10.01 -10.03 15.28
CA LEU A 49 -10.75 -8.79 15.07
C LEU A 49 -11.66 -8.87 13.83
N LEU A 50 -11.13 -9.32 12.69
CA LEU A 50 -11.89 -9.50 11.45
C LEU A 50 -13.06 -10.47 11.63
N SER A 51 -12.92 -11.53 12.43
CA SER A 51 -14.00 -12.49 12.72
C SER A 51 -15.18 -11.85 13.48
N LYS A 52 -14.92 -10.79 14.24
CA LYS A 52 -15.95 -10.03 14.99
C LYS A 52 -16.62 -8.96 14.15
N ILE A 53 -16.07 -8.63 12.99
CA ILE A 53 -16.70 -7.70 12.05
C ILE A 53 -17.91 -8.42 11.44
N LYS A 54 -19.11 -7.96 11.82
CA LYS A 54 -20.32 -8.32 11.10
C LYS A 54 -20.15 -7.81 9.67
N ILE A 55 -20.04 -8.73 8.72
CA ILE A 55 -20.09 -8.43 7.29
C ILE A 55 -21.43 -7.75 7.07
N VAL A 56 -21.41 -6.43 6.91
CA VAL A 56 -22.59 -5.65 6.55
C VAL A 56 -23.17 -6.32 5.30
N SER A 57 -24.43 -6.75 5.41
CA SER A 57 -25.11 -7.48 4.35
C SER A 57 -24.95 -6.71 3.05
N LYS A 58 -24.58 -7.45 2.00
CA LYS A 58 -24.45 -7.06 0.59
C LYS A 58 -25.76 -6.45 0.05
N LYS A 59 -26.20 -5.33 0.61
CA LYS A 59 -27.20 -4.46 0.00
C LYS A 59 -26.38 -3.52 -0.87
N GLU A 60 -26.15 -3.96 -2.09
CA GLU A 60 -25.70 -3.19 -3.27
C GLU A 60 -25.10 -1.82 -2.94
N ARG A 61 -23.95 -1.81 -2.27
CA ARG A 61 -23.08 -0.63 -2.33
C ARG A 61 -22.42 -0.73 -3.70
N ASN A 62 -23.06 -0.12 -4.69
CA ASN A 62 -22.49 -0.02 -6.02
C ASN A 62 -21.09 0.55 -5.88
N PHE A 63 -20.14 -0.07 -6.59
CA PHE A 63 -18.75 0.37 -6.55
C PHE A 63 -18.70 1.76 -7.18
N GLY A 64 -18.41 2.76 -6.35
CA GLY A 64 -18.52 4.16 -6.75
C GLY A 64 -17.34 4.62 -7.59
N LEU A 65 -17.54 5.70 -8.35
CA LEU A 65 -16.48 6.32 -9.15
C LEU A 65 -15.34 6.84 -8.27
N THR A 66 -15.68 7.44 -7.13
CA THR A 66 -14.73 7.91 -6.12
C THR A 66 -13.91 6.76 -5.54
N GLU A 67 -14.56 5.65 -5.20
CA GLU A 67 -13.89 4.46 -4.67
C GLU A 67 -12.94 3.86 -5.71
N LYS A 68 -13.32 3.88 -6.99
CA LYS A 68 -12.45 3.47 -8.10
C LYS A 68 -11.19 4.31 -8.17
N ILE A 69 -11.30 5.62 -8.22
CA ILE A 69 -10.13 6.52 -8.36
C ILE A 69 -9.26 6.45 -7.10
N TYR A 70 -9.87 6.46 -5.92
CA TYR A 70 -9.15 6.30 -4.66
C TYR A 70 -8.33 5.00 -4.62
N LEU A 71 -8.97 3.85 -4.84
CA LEU A 71 -8.28 2.56 -4.75
C LEU A 71 -7.23 2.41 -5.84
N THR A 72 -7.54 2.82 -7.07
CA THR A 72 -6.58 2.78 -8.19
C THR A 72 -5.33 3.58 -7.85
N THR A 73 -5.49 4.84 -7.45
CA THR A 73 -4.35 5.70 -7.10
C THR A 73 -3.59 5.17 -5.89
N LEU A 74 -4.29 4.65 -4.87
CA LEU A 74 -3.66 4.07 -3.69
C LEU A 74 -2.81 2.84 -4.03
N PHE A 75 -3.30 1.92 -4.87
CA PHE A 75 -2.54 0.73 -5.26
C PHE A 75 -1.32 1.09 -6.10
N PHE A 76 -1.43 2.02 -7.04
CA PHE A 76 -0.27 2.51 -7.80
C PHE A 76 0.71 3.26 -6.91
N ALA A 77 0.25 4.09 -5.97
CA ALA A 77 1.10 4.77 -5.00
C ALA A 77 1.90 3.77 -4.16
N MET A 78 1.25 2.71 -3.68
CA MET A 78 1.92 1.65 -2.92
C MET A 78 2.86 0.81 -3.78
N ALA A 79 2.54 0.57 -5.05
CA ALA A 79 3.45 -0.11 -5.97
C ALA A 79 4.74 0.71 -6.19
N ILE A 80 4.60 2.03 -6.41
CA ILE A 80 5.73 2.96 -6.54
C ILE A 80 6.54 3.01 -5.24
N TYR A 81 5.86 3.07 -4.09
CA TYR A 81 6.50 3.04 -2.78
C TYR A 81 7.29 1.74 -2.54
N CYS A 82 6.73 0.58 -2.95
CA CYS A 82 7.39 -0.72 -2.88
C CYS A 82 8.66 -0.77 -3.73
N LEU A 83 8.64 -0.22 -4.95
CA LEU A 83 9.85 -0.07 -5.77
C LEU A 83 10.89 0.85 -5.11
N GLY A 84 10.44 1.93 -4.48
CA GLY A 84 11.32 2.83 -3.75
C GLY A 84 12.06 2.12 -2.60
N ILE A 85 11.35 1.29 -1.83
CA ILE A 85 11.95 0.48 -0.77
C ILE A 85 12.93 -0.54 -1.34
N GLU A 86 12.58 -1.22 -2.43
CA GLU A 86 13.45 -2.21 -3.08
C GLU A 86 14.79 -1.60 -3.49
N ILE A 87 14.78 -0.38 -4.02
CA ILE A 87 16.00 0.31 -4.46
C ILE A 87 16.78 0.88 -3.26
N LEU A 88 16.08 1.39 -2.25
CA LEU A 88 16.71 2.11 -1.13
C LEU A 88 17.33 1.18 -0.08
N THR A 89 16.71 0.02 0.16
CA THR A 89 17.16 -0.91 1.21
C THR A 89 18.30 -1.80 0.70
N PRO A 90 19.29 -2.14 1.54
CA PRO A 90 20.35 -3.08 1.17
C PRO A 90 19.78 -4.49 0.96
N ASP A 91 20.51 -5.32 0.23
CA ASP A 91 20.07 -6.68 -0.06
C ASP A 91 20.05 -7.56 1.20
N SER A 92 19.06 -8.44 1.27
CA SER A 92 18.96 -9.45 2.31
C SER A 92 20.02 -10.53 2.12
N GLN A 93 20.37 -11.25 3.18
CA GLN A 93 21.17 -12.46 3.08
C GLN A 93 20.28 -13.67 3.38
N PRO A 94 20.02 -14.56 2.41
CA PRO A 94 20.47 -14.57 1.00
C PRO A 94 19.77 -13.56 0.09
N ALA A 95 20.49 -13.12 -0.96
CA ALA A 95 20.14 -11.99 -1.85
C ALA A 95 18.82 -12.14 -2.62
N TRP A 96 18.34 -13.38 -2.81
CA TRP A 96 17.11 -13.64 -3.56
C TRP A 96 15.83 -13.39 -2.75
N ILE A 97 15.90 -13.33 -1.42
CA ILE A 97 14.71 -13.20 -0.57
C ILE A 97 14.03 -11.85 -0.80
N LYS A 98 14.81 -10.77 -0.76
CA LYS A 98 14.31 -9.41 -0.92
C LYS A 98 13.52 -9.22 -2.24
N PRO A 99 14.10 -9.48 -3.43
CA PRO A 99 13.38 -9.31 -4.69
C PRO A 99 12.20 -10.29 -4.84
N LEU A 100 12.23 -11.45 -4.20
CA LEU A 100 11.09 -12.37 -4.21
C LEU A 100 9.89 -11.78 -3.45
N PHE A 101 10.10 -11.27 -2.23
CA PHE A 101 9.03 -10.70 -1.41
C PHE A 101 8.56 -9.33 -1.92
N LEU A 102 9.47 -8.39 -2.12
CA LEU A 102 9.11 -7.06 -2.60
C LEU A 102 8.66 -7.09 -4.07
N GLY A 103 9.28 -7.92 -4.91
CA GLY A 103 8.85 -8.10 -6.30
C GLY A 103 7.47 -8.73 -6.41
N SER A 104 7.16 -9.77 -5.61
CA SER A 104 5.81 -10.35 -5.59
C SER A 104 4.76 -9.38 -5.06
N ALA A 105 5.08 -8.61 -4.00
CA ALA A 105 4.21 -7.56 -3.49
C ALA A 105 3.96 -6.47 -4.54
N PHE A 106 4.99 -6.03 -5.25
CA PHE A 106 4.89 -5.05 -6.34
C PHE A 106 3.97 -5.54 -7.46
N ILE A 107 4.16 -6.78 -7.94
CA ILE A 107 3.33 -7.37 -9.00
C ILE A 107 1.86 -7.47 -8.54
N LEU A 108 1.62 -7.89 -7.30
CA LEU A 108 0.28 -7.96 -6.74
C LEU A 108 -0.38 -6.58 -6.68
N LEU A 109 0.34 -5.56 -6.20
CA LEU A 109 -0.15 -4.18 -6.12
C LEU A 109 -0.49 -3.61 -7.50
N LEU A 110 0.37 -3.86 -8.50
CA LEU A 110 0.08 -3.49 -9.89
C LEU A 110 -1.15 -4.22 -10.43
N ALA A 111 -1.25 -5.53 -10.21
CA ALA A 111 -2.40 -6.30 -10.68
C ALA A 111 -3.71 -5.79 -10.07
N LEU A 112 -3.70 -5.43 -8.78
CA LEU A 112 -4.85 -4.81 -8.11
C LEU A 112 -5.16 -3.41 -8.67
N GLY A 113 -4.15 -2.55 -8.87
CA GLY A 113 -4.33 -1.23 -9.47
C GLY A 113 -4.95 -1.32 -10.87
N ILE A 114 -4.42 -2.21 -11.71
CA ILE A 114 -4.95 -2.49 -13.06
C ILE A 114 -6.37 -3.05 -13.00
N TYR A 115 -6.64 -3.98 -12.08
CA TYR A 115 -7.98 -4.52 -11.87
C TYR A 115 -9.00 -3.41 -11.56
N PHE A 116 -8.68 -2.48 -10.67
CA PHE A 116 -9.57 -1.36 -10.34
C PHE A 116 -9.70 -0.35 -11.48
N CYS A 117 -8.66 -0.11 -12.27
CA CYS A 117 -8.73 0.66 -13.52
C CYS A 117 -9.81 0.12 -14.47
N PHE A 118 -9.84 -1.19 -14.69
CA PHE A 118 -10.79 -1.84 -15.60
C PHE A 118 -12.13 -2.18 -14.97
N LYS A 119 -12.26 -2.12 -13.65
CA LYS A 119 -13.51 -2.36 -12.96
C LYS A 119 -14.55 -1.32 -13.40
N LYS A 120 -15.70 -1.81 -13.89
CA LYS A 120 -16.80 -0.94 -14.32
C LYS A 120 -17.47 -0.29 -13.11
N THR A 121 -17.81 0.98 -13.27
CA THR A 121 -18.58 1.79 -12.32
C THR A 121 -19.85 2.24 -13.04
N THR A 122 -20.99 2.21 -12.36
CA THR A 122 -22.28 2.65 -12.90
C THR A 122 -22.55 4.14 -12.63
N GLU A 123 -21.72 4.77 -11.81
CA GLU A 123 -21.78 6.20 -11.50
C GLU A 123 -21.08 7.02 -12.59
N GLU A 124 -21.75 8.09 -13.03
CA GLU A 124 -21.18 9.11 -13.90
C GLU A 124 -20.56 10.24 -13.07
N ALA A 125 -19.51 10.88 -13.62
CA ALA A 125 -18.85 11.99 -12.96
C ALA A 125 -19.72 13.26 -13.06
N ASP A 126 -20.16 13.77 -11.91
CA ASP A 126 -20.89 15.04 -11.81
C ASP A 126 -19.92 16.24 -11.74
N GLU A 127 -20.41 17.46 -11.93
CA GLU A 127 -19.59 18.69 -11.84
C GLU A 127 -18.88 18.82 -10.49
N ARG A 128 -19.58 18.45 -9.41
CA ARG A 128 -19.03 18.41 -8.05
C ARG A 128 -17.79 17.52 -7.96
N PHE A 129 -17.85 16.33 -8.54
CA PHE A 129 -16.76 15.37 -8.57
C PHE A 129 -15.51 15.97 -9.23
N TYR A 130 -15.68 16.66 -10.36
CA TYR A 130 -14.57 17.33 -11.04
C TYR A 130 -13.99 18.48 -10.21
N GLN A 131 -14.82 19.25 -9.51
CA GLN A 131 -14.35 20.31 -8.62
C GLN A 131 -13.52 19.75 -7.46
N ASP A 132 -13.98 18.66 -6.84
CA ASP A 132 -13.27 18.04 -5.71
C ASP A 132 -11.98 17.33 -6.16
N LEU A 133 -11.99 16.72 -7.35
CA LEU A 133 -10.80 16.22 -8.02
C LEU A 133 -9.79 17.34 -8.31
N ALA A 134 -10.26 18.47 -8.85
CA ALA A 134 -9.41 19.63 -9.16
C ALA A 134 -8.82 20.26 -7.89
N LYS A 135 -9.60 20.38 -6.80
CA LYS A 135 -9.10 20.84 -5.49
C LYS A 135 -8.03 19.90 -4.95
N ALA A 136 -8.26 18.59 -4.98
CA ALA A 136 -7.29 17.60 -4.52
C ALA A 136 -5.98 17.65 -5.35
N SER A 137 -6.11 17.75 -6.67
CA SER A 137 -4.97 17.86 -7.58
C SER A 137 -4.21 19.17 -7.37
N GLY A 138 -4.92 20.29 -7.21
CA GLY A 138 -4.33 21.61 -6.97
C GLY A 138 -3.54 21.68 -5.66
N LEU A 139 -4.06 21.10 -4.58
CA LEU A 139 -3.32 20.99 -3.32
C LEU A 139 -2.10 20.08 -3.44
N CYS A 140 -2.24 18.93 -4.10
CA CYS A 140 -1.13 18.02 -4.36
C CYS A 140 -0.01 18.72 -5.15
N LEU A 141 -0.36 19.43 -6.23
CA LEU A 141 0.57 20.23 -7.02
C LEU A 141 1.26 21.30 -6.17
N SER A 142 0.50 22.05 -5.37
CA SER A 142 1.04 23.09 -4.49
C SER A 142 2.03 22.52 -3.46
N LEU A 143 1.72 21.37 -2.86
CA LEU A 143 2.61 20.67 -1.93
C LEU A 143 3.88 20.17 -2.62
N VAL A 144 3.77 19.64 -3.85
CA VAL A 144 4.93 19.21 -4.63
C VAL A 144 5.83 20.40 -4.95
N LEU A 145 5.28 21.50 -5.45
CA LEU A 145 6.05 22.70 -5.74
C LEU A 145 6.69 23.29 -4.48
N GLY A 146 5.94 23.37 -3.38
CA GLY A 146 6.43 23.90 -2.10
C GLY A 146 7.56 23.06 -1.52
N SER A 147 7.44 21.73 -1.54
CA SER A 147 8.49 20.84 -1.03
C SER A 147 9.73 20.81 -1.93
N LEU A 148 9.58 20.90 -3.25
CA LEU A 148 10.71 21.04 -4.18
C LEU A 148 11.45 22.37 -3.99
N LEU A 149 10.72 23.48 -3.80
CA LEU A 149 11.32 24.78 -3.50
C LEU A 149 12.06 24.75 -2.16
N ALA A 150 11.46 24.17 -1.12
CA ALA A 150 12.10 24.00 0.18
C ALA A 150 13.38 23.15 0.05
N LEU A 151 13.32 22.03 -0.70
CA LEU A 151 14.48 21.18 -0.96
C LEU A 151 15.58 21.97 -1.67
N ALA A 152 15.25 22.76 -2.70
CA ALA A 152 16.22 23.59 -3.42
C ALA A 152 16.94 24.59 -2.49
N ILE A 153 16.20 25.25 -1.59
CA ILE A 153 16.79 26.17 -0.59
C ILE A 153 17.71 25.40 0.36
N ILE A 154 17.26 24.27 0.90
CA ILE A 154 18.03 23.45 1.83
C ILE A 154 19.31 22.94 1.16
N THR A 155 19.25 22.52 -0.10
CA THR A 155 20.41 22.00 -0.83
C THR A 155 21.52 23.02 -1.03
N ASN A 156 21.22 24.32 -0.97
CA ASN A 156 22.23 25.38 -1.04
C ASN A 156 23.12 25.43 0.22
N TRP A 157 22.59 25.00 1.37
CA TRP A 157 23.32 24.98 2.65
C TRP A 157 23.86 23.58 2.97
N PHE A 158 23.13 22.54 2.57
CA PHE A 158 23.46 21.15 2.81
C PHE A 158 23.40 20.36 1.49
N PRO A 159 24.55 20.08 0.85
CA PRO A 159 24.55 19.30 -0.38
C PRO A 159 23.96 17.91 -0.11
N PHE A 160 22.87 17.60 -0.80
CA PHE A 160 22.14 16.35 -0.68
C PHE A 160 22.09 15.65 -2.04
N SER A 161 22.27 14.34 -2.05
CA SER A 161 22.12 13.51 -3.24
C SER A 161 20.78 12.78 -3.19
N LEU A 162 19.90 13.08 -4.15
CA LEU A 162 18.61 12.42 -4.25
C LEU A 162 18.79 11.06 -4.94
N THR A 163 18.69 9.98 -4.17
CA THR A 163 18.73 8.63 -4.72
C THR A 163 17.42 8.30 -5.45
N PRO A 164 17.44 7.43 -6.48
CA PRO A 164 16.23 7.01 -7.18
C PRO A 164 15.18 6.39 -6.23
N GLY A 165 15.63 5.60 -5.24
CA GLY A 165 14.74 5.01 -4.23
C GLY A 165 14.03 6.06 -3.38
N ALA A 166 14.76 7.10 -2.93
CA ALA A 166 14.16 8.20 -2.17
C ALA A 166 13.15 9.01 -3.01
N LEU A 167 13.41 9.20 -4.30
CA LEU A 167 12.47 9.85 -5.22
C LEU A 167 11.17 9.03 -5.38
N PHE A 168 11.25 7.71 -5.55
CA PHE A 168 10.06 6.86 -5.64
C PHE A 168 9.24 6.86 -4.34
N ILE A 169 9.90 6.81 -3.18
CA ILE A 169 9.23 6.94 -1.89
C ILE A 169 8.47 8.27 -1.80
N TYR A 170 9.11 9.37 -2.20
CA TYR A 170 8.50 10.69 -2.24
C TYR A 170 7.27 10.74 -3.17
N ILE A 171 7.39 10.23 -4.40
CA ILE A 171 6.26 10.17 -5.36
C ILE A 171 5.11 9.32 -4.78
N GLY A 172 5.41 8.16 -4.21
CA GLY A 172 4.41 7.32 -3.55
C GLY A 172 3.69 8.02 -2.41
N ALA A 173 4.42 8.78 -1.58
CA ALA A 173 3.83 9.57 -0.50
C ALA A 173 2.89 10.68 -1.02
N VAL A 174 3.31 11.41 -2.05
CA VAL A 174 2.51 12.46 -2.70
C VAL A 174 1.22 11.89 -3.31
N LEU A 175 1.30 10.77 -4.03
CA LEU A 175 0.12 10.12 -4.60
C LEU A 175 -0.83 9.57 -3.54
N THR A 176 -0.30 9.07 -2.42
CA THR A 176 -1.10 8.64 -1.28
C THR A 176 -1.83 9.82 -0.66
N LEU A 177 -1.14 10.96 -0.49
CA LEU A 177 -1.73 12.20 0.00
C LEU A 177 -2.85 12.67 -0.92
N PHE A 178 -2.62 12.67 -2.24
CA PHE A 178 -3.67 12.97 -3.22
C PHE A 178 -4.90 12.07 -3.04
N ALA A 179 -4.71 10.74 -2.92
CA ALA A 179 -5.81 9.81 -2.75
C ALA A 179 -6.60 10.10 -1.46
N VAL A 180 -5.91 10.41 -0.36
CA VAL A 180 -6.55 10.75 0.92
C VAL A 180 -7.28 12.09 0.83
N CYS A 181 -6.66 13.14 0.29
CA CYS A 181 -7.29 14.45 0.13
C CYS A 181 -8.53 14.37 -0.76
N PHE A 182 -8.44 13.64 -1.88
CA PHE A 182 -9.58 13.42 -2.76
C PHE A 182 -10.74 12.72 -2.03
N LEU A 183 -10.46 11.67 -1.26
CA LEU A 183 -11.47 10.97 -0.48
C LEU A 183 -12.09 11.83 0.63
N ILE A 184 -11.31 12.73 1.23
CA ILE A 184 -11.80 13.68 2.25
C ILE A 184 -12.71 14.73 1.61
N PHE A 185 -12.33 15.31 0.46
CA PHE A 185 -13.15 16.33 -0.20
C PHE A 185 -14.47 15.77 -0.71
N GLU A 186 -14.45 14.58 -1.32
CA GLU A 186 -15.66 13.96 -1.83
C GLU A 186 -16.63 13.55 -0.70
N LYS A 187 -16.13 13.09 0.45
CA LYS A 187 -16.98 12.68 1.59
C LYS A 187 -17.40 13.84 2.49
N GLY A 188 -16.62 14.92 2.48
CA GLY A 188 -16.79 16.06 3.37
C GLY A 188 -17.69 17.16 2.82
N GLY A 189 -17.91 17.17 1.51
CA GLY A 189 -18.92 18.04 0.88
C GLY A 189 -20.24 17.32 0.71
#